data_AF-A0A127M8S0-F1
#
_entry.id   AF-A0A127M8S0-F1
#
_cell.length_a   1.000
_cell.length_b   1.000
_cell.length_c   1.000
_cell.angle_alpha   90.00
_cell.angle_beta   90.00
_cell.angle_gamma   90.00
#
_symmetry.space_group_name_H-M   'P 1'
#
loop_
_entity.id
_entity.type
_entity.pdbx_description
1 polymer ?
#
loop_
_entity_poly.entity_id
_entity_poly.type
_entity_poly.pdbx_seq_one_letter_code
_entity_poly.pdbx_strand_id
1 'polypeptide(L)'
;MLRQQLALFRAKGFAIALISAAVSACGGGGGGGSSASSAASIGGAGVKGPLANASINAYAFDANSIDLLGALLGSGSTNDSAAITDLSIPASHRGAVILEISADEYTVDISTGTVPIIKRLLTVINVSDASLDDVYLSPLTTIAYRLAAQNGDLATPVYNGNADGQLSEEEFLSAFSVASRQTASALGFGMSASVSLNSTAPLINNSVNSVEKQVLAAQYRTAIEAVSAVAKSLADSATQNNAANTVDSEAMLAALADDLADGSIDGLSKGNVIAAFSDVNNVVDLVTVDPSTLVIPGTNIKVTEIASVLVSEKNRTGAGTDTAALESGEAKSEPVAARTVPDSDDDGVDDSQDNCPALANSQQADLDGDGKGDICDEDIDGDGVNNDADAFPEEENESVDTDLDGTGNNADSDDDGDGVADDQDAFPLNPAESLDSDSDGIGNNADPDDDNDGVIDEEDAFPLDATESVDTDNDGTGDGADTDRDGDGVANELDNCPLTPNEDQLDSDNDNIGDACDDSSDSTIAVWDGFNWDQADWQ
;
A
#
# COMPACT_ATOMS: atom_id res chain seq x y z
N MET A 1 44.97 -5.21 9.53
CA MET A 1 45.60 -4.16 10.38
C MET A 1 45.38 -2.82 9.68
N LEU A 2 44.69 -1.80 10.16
CA LEU A 2 44.22 -1.45 11.49
C LEU A 2 43.08 -0.40 11.31
N ARG A 3 41.86 -0.78 11.70
CA ARG A 3 40.81 -0.06 12.45
C ARG A 3 40.69 1.49 12.45
N GLN A 4 39.42 1.91 12.26
CA GLN A 4 38.60 2.84 13.07
C GLN A 4 38.97 4.36 13.07
N GLN A 5 38.05 5.32 13.21
CA GLN A 5 36.80 5.32 13.99
C GLN A 5 35.69 6.22 13.42
N LEU A 6 34.45 5.70 13.51
CA LEU A 6 33.21 6.44 13.77
C LEU A 6 33.09 6.62 15.30
N ALA A 7 32.65 7.79 15.78
CA ALA A 7 32.17 8.00 17.15
C ALA A 7 31.02 9.04 17.11
N LEU A 8 29.77 8.64 17.37
CA LEU A 8 29.09 8.58 18.68
C LEU A 8 28.76 9.96 19.28
N PHE A 9 27.47 10.29 19.34
CA PHE A 9 26.88 10.94 20.51
C PHE A 9 25.40 10.54 20.65
N ARG A 10 25.09 9.78 21.71
CA ARG A 10 23.73 9.51 22.21
C ARG A 10 23.66 9.94 23.68
N ALA A 11 22.45 10.32 24.08
CA ALA A 11 21.89 10.40 25.44
C ALA A 11 22.20 11.63 26.33
N LYS A 12 21.15 12.36 26.71
CA LYS A 12 20.43 12.18 28.00
C LYS A 12 19.28 13.20 28.14
N GLY A 13 18.12 12.72 28.59
CA GLY A 13 16.98 13.57 28.95
C GLY A 13 17.14 14.28 30.29
N PHE A 14 16.23 15.21 30.60
CA PHE A 14 15.87 15.60 31.97
C PHE A 14 14.50 16.27 32.03
N ALA A 15 13.92 16.20 33.22
CA ALA A 15 12.51 16.24 33.55
C ALA A 15 11.85 17.62 33.75
N ILE A 16 10.52 17.52 33.81
CA ILE A 16 9.46 18.35 34.40
C ILE A 16 9.91 19.26 35.55
N ALA A 17 9.43 20.52 35.54
CA ALA A 17 9.19 21.31 36.75
C ALA A 17 7.96 22.22 36.59
N LEU A 18 6.99 22.00 37.49
CA LEU A 18 5.82 22.84 37.74
C LEU A 18 6.21 24.25 38.20
N ILE A 19 5.50 25.27 37.72
CA ILE A 19 5.33 26.53 38.46
C ILE A 19 3.84 26.83 38.59
N SER A 20 3.36 26.69 39.82
CA SER A 20 2.09 27.18 40.32
C SER A 20 2.13 28.71 40.50
N ALA A 21 1.08 29.41 40.07
CA ALA A 21 0.71 30.71 40.62
C ALA A 21 -0.80 30.78 40.78
N ALA A 22 -1.24 31.00 42.01
CA ALA A 22 -2.62 30.94 42.46
C ALA A 22 -3.37 32.27 42.29
N VAL A 23 -4.58 32.15 41.71
CA VAL A 23 -5.90 32.64 42.17
C VAL A 23 -6.04 34.02 42.84
N SER A 24 -6.86 34.88 42.21
CA SER A 24 -7.99 35.62 42.83
C SER A 24 -8.86 36.20 41.70
N ALA A 25 -9.94 35.56 41.26
CA ALA A 25 -11.29 35.47 41.83
C ALA A 25 -12.34 36.33 41.07
N CYS A 26 -13.40 35.63 40.64
CA CYS A 26 -14.82 36.03 40.53
C CYS A 26 -15.39 36.45 39.16
N GLY A 27 -16.39 35.68 38.69
CA GLY A 27 -17.37 36.06 37.66
C GLY A 27 -17.57 35.00 36.57
N GLY A 28 -18.68 34.26 36.65
CA GLY A 28 -18.93 33.05 35.84
C GLY A 28 -19.42 33.27 34.40
N GLY A 29 -19.52 32.14 33.70
CA GLY A 29 -20.08 32.03 32.35
C GLY A 29 -19.66 30.71 31.72
N GLY A 30 -20.43 29.65 31.97
CA GLY A 30 -20.28 28.39 31.25
C GLY A 30 -20.60 28.62 29.77
N GLY A 31 -19.59 28.49 28.93
CA GLY A 31 -19.73 28.36 27.48
C GLY A 31 -18.91 27.14 27.08
N GLY A 32 -19.59 26.04 26.81
CA GLY A 32 -18.99 24.91 26.09
C GLY A 32 -18.60 25.43 24.71
N GLY A 33 -17.32 25.76 24.55
CA GLY A 33 -16.72 25.99 23.25
C GLY A 33 -16.63 24.64 22.56
N SER A 34 -17.68 24.25 21.84
CA SER A 34 -17.54 23.32 20.73
C SER A 34 -16.49 23.93 19.81
N SER A 35 -15.32 23.29 19.72
CA SER A 35 -14.36 23.55 18.67
C SER A 35 -15.07 23.30 17.33
N ALA A 36 -15.59 24.35 16.73
CA ALA A 36 -16.13 24.30 15.38
C ALA A 36 -14.96 23.94 14.48
N SER A 37 -14.93 22.68 14.03
CA SER A 37 -14.09 22.22 12.94
C SER A 37 -14.37 23.15 11.74
N SER A 38 -13.38 23.94 11.33
CA SER A 38 -13.52 24.88 10.22
C SER A 38 -13.80 24.13 8.93
N ALA A 39 -14.85 24.54 8.21
CA ALA A 39 -15.16 24.02 6.87
C ALA A 39 -13.94 24.19 5.94
N ALA A 40 -13.68 23.19 5.10
CA ALA A 40 -12.60 23.25 4.12
C ALA A 40 -13.06 24.11 2.93
N SER A 41 -12.33 25.20 2.64
CA SER A 41 -12.57 26.02 1.44
C SER A 41 -11.91 25.36 0.23
N ILE A 42 -12.60 25.36 -0.90
CA ILE A 42 -12.07 24.87 -2.17
C ILE A 42 -11.66 26.05 -3.04
N GLY A 43 -10.41 26.04 -3.51
CA GLY A 43 -9.89 26.98 -4.51
C GLY A 43 -9.88 26.37 -5.92
N GLY A 44 -9.27 27.06 -6.87
CA GLY A 44 -9.17 26.64 -8.28
C GLY A 44 -10.16 27.33 -9.22
N ALA A 45 -10.53 26.68 -10.32
CA ALA A 45 -11.32 27.29 -11.41
C ALA A 45 -12.02 26.26 -12.32
N GLY A 46 -13.08 26.70 -13.01
CA GLY A 46 -13.62 25.99 -14.17
C GLY A 46 -12.95 26.47 -15.45
N VAL A 47 -12.40 25.55 -16.25
CA VAL A 47 -11.58 25.87 -17.40
C VAL A 47 -11.99 25.06 -18.62
N LYS A 48 -12.88 25.66 -19.40
CA LYS A 48 -13.03 25.42 -20.84
C LYS A 48 -12.13 26.43 -21.57
N GLY A 49 -12.45 27.70 -21.39
CA GLY A 49 -11.49 28.69 -20.89
C GLY A 49 -11.86 29.11 -19.48
N PRO A 50 -11.11 29.99 -18.80
CA PRO A 50 -11.41 30.35 -17.43
C PRO A 50 -12.81 30.95 -17.37
N LEU A 51 -13.71 30.29 -16.64
CA LEU A 51 -15.12 30.65 -16.59
C LEU A 51 -15.35 31.65 -15.47
N ALA A 52 -15.68 32.89 -15.81
CA ALA A 52 -16.10 33.91 -14.86
C ALA A 52 -17.63 33.92 -14.70
N ASN A 53 -18.12 34.15 -13.48
CA ASN A 53 -19.55 34.17 -13.14
C ASN A 53 -20.28 32.85 -13.45
N ALA A 54 -19.60 31.72 -13.25
CA ALA A 54 -20.20 30.39 -13.29
C ALA A 54 -20.65 29.96 -11.90
N SER A 55 -21.70 29.14 -11.83
CA SER A 55 -22.11 28.48 -10.59
C SER A 55 -21.23 27.26 -10.33
N ILE A 56 -20.90 26.99 -9.06
CA ILE A 56 -20.24 25.75 -8.64
C ILE A 56 -21.02 25.10 -7.50
N ASN A 57 -21.24 23.80 -7.60
CA ASN A 57 -21.87 22.99 -6.56
C ASN A 57 -20.97 21.82 -6.18
N ALA A 58 -20.98 21.47 -4.90
CA ALA A 58 -20.33 20.30 -4.36
C ALA A 58 -21.37 19.32 -3.85
N TYR A 59 -21.33 18.08 -4.31
CA TYR A 59 -22.26 17.02 -3.95
C TYR A 59 -21.51 15.88 -3.26
N ALA A 60 -22.17 15.21 -2.32
CA ALA A 60 -21.74 13.90 -1.86
C ALA A 60 -21.88 12.89 -3.01
N PHE A 61 -21.00 11.89 -3.04
CA PHE A 61 -21.14 10.77 -3.95
C PHE A 61 -22.40 9.96 -3.65
N ASP A 62 -23.16 9.61 -4.69
CA ASP A 62 -24.30 8.68 -4.61
C ASP A 62 -24.37 7.82 -5.87
N ALA A 63 -23.93 6.56 -5.76
CA ALA A 63 -23.95 5.58 -6.85
C ALA A 63 -25.34 5.31 -7.46
N ASN A 64 -26.43 5.62 -6.76
CA ASN A 64 -27.79 5.37 -7.23
C ASN A 64 -28.42 6.57 -7.95
N SER A 65 -27.71 7.69 -7.97
CA SER A 65 -28.18 8.93 -8.57
C SER A 65 -27.72 9.09 -10.02
N ILE A 66 -28.40 9.94 -10.78
CA ILE A 66 -27.94 10.31 -12.11
C ILE A 66 -26.62 11.07 -12.01
N ASP A 67 -25.65 10.72 -12.86
CA ASP A 67 -24.30 11.28 -12.84
C ASP A 67 -23.62 11.22 -11.46
N LEU A 68 -24.01 10.30 -10.57
CA LEU A 68 -23.45 10.11 -9.22
C LEU A 68 -23.67 11.28 -8.23
N LEU A 69 -24.48 12.28 -8.58
CA LEU A 69 -24.76 13.45 -7.75
C LEU A 69 -25.75 13.17 -6.60
N GLY A 70 -25.23 13.05 -5.38
CA GLY A 70 -26.00 12.90 -4.15
C GLY A 70 -26.43 14.21 -3.49
N ALA A 71 -26.33 14.26 -2.16
CA ALA A 71 -26.75 15.42 -1.37
C ALA A 71 -25.83 16.63 -1.61
N LEU A 72 -26.42 17.82 -1.76
CA LEU A 72 -25.66 19.08 -1.87
C LEU A 72 -24.92 19.37 -0.55
N LEU A 73 -23.60 19.43 -0.62
CA LEU A 73 -22.70 19.74 0.50
C LEU A 73 -22.40 21.23 0.61
N GLY A 74 -22.31 21.91 -0.53
CA GLY A 74 -21.99 23.33 -0.61
C GLY A 74 -22.21 23.88 -2.02
N SER A 75 -22.31 25.21 -2.10
CA SER A 75 -22.47 25.94 -3.37
C SER A 75 -21.64 27.21 -3.32
N GLY A 76 -21.12 27.65 -4.46
CA GLY A 76 -20.40 28.89 -4.63
C GLY A 76 -20.49 29.40 -6.07
N SER A 77 -19.54 30.26 -6.44
CA SER A 77 -19.42 30.76 -7.81
C SER A 77 -17.98 31.07 -8.18
N THR A 78 -17.70 31.23 -9.48
CA THR A 78 -16.44 31.81 -9.94
C THR A 78 -16.53 33.33 -10.06
N ASN A 79 -15.49 34.03 -9.61
CA ASN A 79 -15.43 35.49 -9.68
C ASN A 79 -15.00 36.00 -11.08
N ASP A 80 -14.80 37.31 -11.23
CA ASP A 80 -14.35 37.93 -12.48
C ASP A 80 -12.97 37.45 -12.97
N SER A 81 -12.14 36.94 -12.06
CA SER A 81 -10.86 36.30 -12.36
C SER A 81 -10.98 34.78 -12.59
N ALA A 82 -12.21 34.27 -12.72
CA ALA A 82 -12.57 32.86 -12.84
C ALA A 82 -12.19 31.96 -11.65
N ALA A 83 -11.77 32.53 -10.52
CA ALA A 83 -11.42 31.76 -9.32
C ALA A 83 -12.68 31.34 -8.56
N ILE A 84 -12.71 30.10 -8.08
CA ILE A 84 -13.77 29.59 -7.21
C ILE A 84 -13.79 30.41 -5.91
N THR A 85 -15.00 30.81 -5.52
CA THR A 85 -15.27 31.61 -4.32
C THR A 85 -16.53 31.12 -3.63
N ASP A 86 -16.59 31.33 -2.32
CA ASP A 86 -17.75 31.02 -1.47
C ASP A 86 -18.17 29.54 -1.43
N LEU A 87 -17.32 28.61 -1.91
CA LEU A 87 -17.53 27.18 -1.79
C LEU A 87 -16.81 26.61 -0.56
N SER A 88 -17.57 25.97 0.34
CA SER A 88 -17.02 25.30 1.51
C SER A 88 -17.68 23.94 1.72
N ILE A 89 -16.88 22.94 2.06
CA ILE A 89 -17.35 21.59 2.40
C ILE A 89 -17.51 21.47 3.92
N PRO A 90 -18.62 20.89 4.43
CA PRO A 90 -18.77 20.62 5.85
C PRO A 90 -17.57 19.86 6.40
N ALA A 91 -16.96 20.35 7.48
CA ALA A 91 -15.76 19.75 8.05
C ALA A 91 -15.95 18.31 8.57
N SER A 92 -17.20 17.85 8.69
CA SER A 92 -17.56 16.48 9.02
C SER A 92 -17.58 15.53 7.83
N HIS A 93 -17.60 16.04 6.58
CA HIS A 93 -17.62 15.21 5.39
C HIS A 93 -16.24 14.59 5.16
N ARG A 94 -16.22 13.32 4.76
CA ARG A 94 -15.02 12.57 4.37
C ARG A 94 -15.36 11.75 3.12
N GLY A 95 -14.36 11.48 2.30
CA GLY A 95 -14.51 10.73 1.06
C GLY A 95 -14.73 11.63 -0.16
N ALA A 96 -15.27 11.03 -1.21
CA ALA A 96 -15.54 11.63 -2.50
C ALA A 96 -16.51 12.82 -2.40
N VAL A 97 -16.12 13.90 -3.06
CA VAL A 97 -16.95 15.08 -3.30
C VAL A 97 -16.93 15.36 -4.79
N ILE A 98 -18.11 15.38 -5.40
CA ILE A 98 -18.27 15.68 -6.82
C ILE A 98 -18.45 17.19 -6.95
N LEU A 99 -17.60 17.81 -7.76
CA LEU A 99 -17.71 19.22 -8.07
C LEU A 99 -18.29 19.38 -9.48
N GLU A 100 -19.28 20.24 -9.57
CA GLU A 100 -19.96 20.59 -10.81
C GLU A 100 -19.88 22.10 -11.02
N ILE A 101 -19.28 22.52 -12.13
CA ILE A 101 -19.41 23.89 -12.62
C ILE A 101 -20.46 23.93 -13.72
N SER A 102 -21.41 24.84 -13.60
CA SER A 102 -22.46 25.08 -14.59
C SER A 102 -22.46 26.54 -15.05
N ALA A 103 -22.39 26.72 -16.37
CA ALA A 103 -22.44 28.01 -17.06
C ALA A 103 -23.86 28.34 -17.53
N ASP A 104 -24.28 29.58 -17.31
CA ASP A 104 -25.55 30.13 -17.79
C ASP A 104 -25.33 31.23 -18.84
N GLU A 105 -26.35 32.05 -19.10
CA GLU A 105 -26.27 33.16 -20.06
C GLU A 105 -25.41 34.36 -19.59
N TYR A 106 -25.05 34.42 -18.30
CA TYR A 106 -24.21 35.46 -17.69
C TYR A 106 -22.76 35.00 -17.49
N THR A 107 -22.52 33.69 -17.54
CA THR A 107 -21.17 33.14 -17.49
C THR A 107 -20.35 33.56 -18.72
N VAL A 108 -19.11 33.97 -18.49
CA VAL A 108 -18.19 34.40 -19.54
C VAL A 108 -16.95 33.53 -19.54
N ASP A 109 -16.66 32.90 -20.67
CA ASP A 109 -15.34 32.35 -20.97
C ASP A 109 -14.38 33.51 -21.24
N ILE A 110 -13.37 33.69 -20.37
CA ILE A 110 -12.44 34.81 -20.46
C ILE A 110 -11.70 34.81 -21.80
N SER A 111 -11.37 33.65 -22.37
CA SER A 111 -10.63 33.54 -23.64
C SER A 111 -11.44 34.08 -24.82
N THR A 112 -12.74 33.83 -24.86
CA THR A 112 -13.61 34.15 -26.00
C THR A 112 -14.46 35.41 -25.78
N GLY A 113 -14.74 35.76 -24.53
CA GLY A 113 -15.65 36.84 -24.15
C GLY A 113 -17.14 36.50 -24.33
N THR A 114 -17.48 35.23 -24.56
CA THR A 114 -18.86 34.74 -24.73
C THR A 114 -19.18 33.62 -23.76
N VAL A 115 -20.44 33.18 -23.73
CA VAL A 115 -20.84 31.95 -23.02
C VAL A 115 -20.04 30.76 -23.58
N PRO A 116 -19.50 29.87 -22.73
CA PRO A 116 -18.72 28.72 -23.20
C PRO A 116 -19.57 27.73 -24.00
N ILE A 117 -18.95 27.04 -24.95
CA ILE A 117 -19.62 26.00 -25.76
C ILE A 117 -19.89 24.70 -25.00
N ILE A 118 -19.14 24.46 -23.92
CA ILE A 118 -19.33 23.36 -22.97
C ILE A 118 -19.71 24.04 -21.66
N LYS A 119 -20.94 23.82 -21.19
CA LYS A 119 -21.51 24.59 -20.09
C LYS A 119 -21.37 23.87 -18.77
N ARG A 120 -21.32 22.55 -18.80
CA ARG A 120 -21.19 21.71 -17.62
C ARG A 120 -19.83 21.03 -17.57
N LEU A 121 -19.12 21.22 -16.46
CA LEU A 121 -17.83 20.59 -16.18
C LEU A 121 -17.92 19.84 -14.84
N LEU A 122 -17.36 18.63 -14.80
CA LEU A 122 -17.37 17.75 -13.64
C LEU A 122 -15.95 17.31 -13.27
N THR A 123 -15.73 17.08 -11.98
CA THR A 123 -14.58 16.37 -11.44
C THR A 123 -14.92 15.79 -10.07
N VAL A 124 -14.06 14.94 -9.53
CA VAL A 124 -14.15 14.44 -8.16
C VAL A 124 -12.88 14.79 -7.39
N ILE A 125 -13.06 15.06 -6.10
CA ILE A 125 -11.97 15.21 -5.13
C ILE A 125 -12.19 14.24 -3.98
N ASN A 126 -11.12 13.75 -3.36
CA ASN A 126 -11.20 12.97 -2.13
C ASN A 126 -10.86 13.87 -0.94
N VAL A 127 -11.81 14.04 -0.02
CA VAL A 127 -11.63 14.83 1.21
C VAL A 127 -11.18 13.88 2.33
N SER A 128 -9.87 13.78 2.52
CA SER A 128 -9.23 13.08 3.63
C SER A 128 -8.91 14.02 4.81
N ASP A 129 -8.40 15.23 4.52
CA ASP A 129 -7.96 16.24 5.49
C ASP A 129 -8.56 17.64 5.25
N ALA A 130 -8.33 18.56 6.20
CA ALA A 130 -8.96 19.89 6.24
C ALA A 130 -8.42 20.90 5.20
N SER A 131 -7.28 20.62 4.55
CA SER A 131 -6.76 21.46 3.47
C SER A 131 -6.93 20.77 2.13
N LEU A 132 -7.63 21.44 1.22
CA LEU A 132 -7.80 21.00 -0.15
C LEU A 132 -6.95 21.89 -1.06
N ASP A 133 -6.21 21.26 -1.96
CA ASP A 133 -5.50 21.98 -3.01
C ASP A 133 -6.48 22.63 -3.99
N ASP A 134 -5.98 23.57 -4.80
CA ASP A 134 -6.76 24.14 -5.90
C ASP A 134 -7.17 23.03 -6.87
N VAL A 135 -8.44 23.06 -7.28
CA VAL A 135 -9.01 22.07 -8.20
C VAL A 135 -9.50 22.72 -9.49
N TYR A 136 -9.16 22.09 -10.60
CA TYR A 136 -9.50 22.58 -11.94
C TYR A 136 -10.46 21.64 -12.63
N LEU A 137 -11.66 22.14 -12.94
CA LEU A 137 -12.66 21.40 -13.70
C LEU A 137 -12.47 21.72 -15.17
N SER A 138 -12.41 20.71 -16.03
CA SER A 138 -12.17 20.87 -17.46
C SER A 138 -12.97 19.85 -18.28
N PRO A 139 -13.05 20.02 -19.61
CA PRO A 139 -13.59 18.98 -20.49
C PRO A 139 -12.90 17.62 -20.30
N LEU A 140 -11.59 17.62 -20.02
CA LEU A 140 -10.82 16.39 -19.78
C LEU A 140 -11.17 15.76 -18.42
N THR A 141 -11.30 16.53 -17.33
CA THR A 141 -11.77 15.96 -16.06
C THR A 141 -13.19 15.43 -16.17
N THR A 142 -14.01 16.05 -17.02
CA THR A 142 -15.40 15.63 -17.26
C THR A 142 -15.45 14.31 -18.01
N ILE A 143 -14.57 14.09 -18.99
CA ILE A 143 -14.41 12.79 -19.66
C ILE A 143 -13.91 11.74 -18.66
N ALA A 144 -12.84 12.04 -17.91
CA ALA A 144 -12.29 11.12 -16.91
C ALA A 144 -13.33 10.74 -15.84
N TYR A 145 -14.14 11.70 -15.40
CA TYR A 145 -15.24 11.49 -14.48
C TYR A 145 -16.27 10.51 -15.03
N ARG A 146 -16.70 10.71 -16.28
CA ARG A 146 -17.67 9.84 -16.95
C ARG A 146 -17.13 8.44 -17.18
N LEU A 147 -15.86 8.36 -17.58
CA LEU A 147 -15.17 7.10 -17.80
C LEU A 147 -15.07 6.28 -16.50
N ALA A 148 -14.67 6.92 -15.39
CA ALA A 148 -14.65 6.30 -14.07
C ALA A 148 -16.04 5.83 -13.60
N ALA A 149 -17.08 6.62 -13.87
CA ALA A 149 -18.46 6.25 -13.54
C ALA A 149 -18.96 5.03 -14.32
N GLN A 150 -18.44 4.78 -15.52
CA GLN A 150 -18.82 3.66 -16.37
C GLN A 150 -18.00 2.39 -16.09
N ASN A 151 -16.73 2.57 -15.76
CA ASN A 151 -15.76 1.48 -15.68
C ASN A 151 -15.35 1.11 -14.26
N GLY A 152 -15.74 1.86 -13.23
CA GLY A 152 -15.21 1.63 -11.88
C GLY A 152 -15.59 0.30 -11.24
N ASP A 153 -16.73 -0.28 -11.60
CA ASP A 153 -17.14 -1.63 -11.17
C ASP A 153 -16.46 -2.75 -11.99
N LEU A 154 -15.77 -2.44 -13.09
CA LEU A 154 -15.13 -3.48 -13.91
C LEU A 154 -13.91 -4.07 -13.18
N ALA A 155 -13.84 -5.40 -13.15
CA ALA A 155 -12.66 -6.16 -12.74
C ALA A 155 -11.85 -6.56 -14.00
N THR A 156 -10.95 -5.68 -14.45
CA THR A 156 -10.08 -5.89 -15.63
C THR A 156 -8.63 -5.57 -15.27
N PRO A 157 -7.63 -5.91 -16.10
CA PRO A 157 -6.24 -5.51 -15.85
C PRO A 157 -6.04 -3.98 -15.71
N VAL A 158 -6.98 -3.18 -16.24
CA VAL A 158 -6.93 -1.72 -16.20
C VAL A 158 -7.73 -1.15 -15.02
N TYR A 159 -8.86 -1.77 -14.67
CA TYR A 159 -9.77 -1.30 -13.63
C TYR A 159 -9.89 -2.34 -12.51
N ASN A 160 -9.64 -1.89 -11.27
CA ASN A 160 -9.59 -2.76 -10.09
C ASN A 160 -10.96 -2.85 -9.36
N GLY A 161 -12.06 -2.81 -10.10
CA GLY A 161 -13.40 -3.03 -9.56
C GLY A 161 -13.63 -4.49 -9.17
N ASN A 162 -14.76 -4.78 -8.54
CA ASN A 162 -15.09 -6.15 -8.08
C ASN A 162 -16.10 -6.90 -9.00
N ALA A 163 -16.65 -6.21 -10.00
CA ALA A 163 -17.66 -6.71 -10.94
C ALA A 163 -18.92 -7.29 -10.27
N ASP A 164 -19.34 -6.73 -9.13
CA ASP A 164 -20.56 -7.12 -8.43
C ASP A 164 -21.83 -6.46 -9.00
N GLY A 165 -21.66 -5.53 -9.94
CA GLY A 165 -22.72 -4.81 -10.62
C GLY A 165 -23.14 -3.51 -9.93
N GLN A 166 -22.43 -3.10 -8.88
CA GLN A 166 -22.65 -1.84 -8.16
C GLN A 166 -21.35 -1.07 -8.00
N LEU A 167 -21.35 0.17 -8.48
CA LEU A 167 -20.23 1.07 -8.27
C LEU A 167 -20.20 1.55 -6.81
N SER A 168 -19.16 1.20 -6.07
CA SER A 168 -18.86 1.77 -4.76
C SER A 168 -18.05 3.09 -4.87
N GLU A 169 -17.97 3.83 -3.77
CA GLU A 169 -17.19 5.07 -3.70
C GLU A 169 -15.68 4.80 -3.87
N GLU A 170 -15.18 3.70 -3.29
CA GLU A 170 -13.78 3.30 -3.37
C GLU A 170 -13.39 2.93 -4.81
N GLU A 171 -14.22 2.13 -5.46
CA GLU A 171 -14.08 1.77 -6.88
C GLU A 171 -14.10 3.01 -7.77
N PHE A 172 -15.03 3.93 -7.54
CA PHE A 172 -15.10 5.17 -8.32
C PHE A 172 -13.85 6.04 -8.16
N LEU A 173 -13.33 6.20 -6.93
CA LEU A 173 -12.12 6.99 -6.69
C LEU A 173 -10.87 6.33 -7.31
N SER A 174 -10.74 5.00 -7.19
CA SER A 174 -9.68 4.23 -7.83
C SER A 174 -9.75 4.37 -9.36
N ALA A 175 -10.93 4.16 -9.92
CA ALA A 175 -11.19 4.28 -11.36
C ALA A 175 -10.99 5.70 -11.89
N PHE A 176 -11.24 6.74 -11.11
CA PHE A 176 -10.97 8.12 -11.54
C PHE A 176 -9.49 8.39 -11.78
N SER A 177 -8.60 7.78 -11.00
CA SER A 177 -7.15 7.86 -11.23
C SER A 177 -6.76 7.22 -12.56
N VAL A 178 -7.25 6.00 -12.81
CA VAL A 178 -7.06 5.26 -14.07
C VAL A 178 -7.64 6.04 -15.25
N ALA A 179 -8.91 6.41 -15.18
CA ALA A 179 -9.62 7.14 -16.21
C ALA A 179 -8.96 8.49 -16.54
N SER A 180 -8.34 9.14 -15.57
CA SER A 180 -7.59 10.38 -15.79
C SER A 180 -6.35 10.14 -16.65
N ARG A 181 -5.60 9.04 -16.43
CA ARG A 181 -4.45 8.66 -17.28
C ARG A 181 -4.92 8.26 -18.67
N GLN A 182 -5.95 7.43 -18.79
CA GLN A 182 -6.51 7.05 -20.10
C GLN A 182 -6.97 8.26 -20.91
N THR A 183 -7.68 9.18 -20.26
CA THR A 183 -8.14 10.42 -20.89
C THR A 183 -6.98 11.31 -21.30
N ALA A 184 -5.93 11.41 -20.47
CA ALA A 184 -4.75 12.20 -20.77
C ALA A 184 -3.92 11.60 -21.90
N SER A 185 -3.78 10.27 -21.97
CA SER A 185 -3.05 9.60 -23.04
C SER A 185 -3.79 9.67 -24.38
N ALA A 186 -5.10 9.36 -24.38
CA ALA A 186 -5.89 9.35 -25.61
C ALA A 186 -6.20 10.77 -26.12
N LEU A 187 -6.70 11.64 -25.25
CA LEU A 187 -7.26 12.94 -25.60
C LEU A 187 -6.44 14.12 -25.05
N GLY A 188 -5.23 13.87 -24.55
CA GLY A 188 -4.34 14.91 -24.04
C GLY A 188 -3.51 15.62 -25.08
N PHE A 189 -3.58 15.22 -26.35
CA PHE A 189 -2.84 15.85 -27.46
C PHE A 189 -1.33 15.93 -27.20
N GLY A 190 -0.73 14.88 -26.64
CA GLY A 190 0.70 14.81 -26.31
C GLY A 190 1.10 15.61 -25.06
N MET A 191 0.18 15.82 -24.10
CA MET A 191 0.56 16.36 -22.80
C MET A 191 1.49 15.39 -22.06
N SER A 192 2.42 15.92 -21.25
CA SER A 192 3.27 15.09 -20.41
C SER A 192 2.48 14.39 -19.30
N ALA A 193 2.90 13.18 -18.92
CA ALA A 193 2.41 12.48 -17.72
C ALA A 193 2.57 13.28 -16.41
N SER A 194 3.40 14.33 -16.38
CA SER A 194 3.50 15.26 -15.24
C SER A 194 2.27 16.17 -15.07
N VAL A 195 1.38 16.24 -16.05
CA VAL A 195 0.12 16.99 -15.95
C VAL A 195 -0.93 16.11 -15.27
N SER A 196 -1.30 16.50 -14.06
CA SER A 196 -2.46 15.93 -13.36
C SER A 196 -3.73 16.72 -13.69
N LEU A 197 -4.76 16.06 -14.21
CA LEU A 197 -5.98 16.73 -14.69
C LEU A 197 -6.71 17.53 -13.60
N ASN A 198 -6.68 17.08 -12.35
CA ASN A 198 -7.40 17.71 -11.24
C ASN A 198 -6.64 18.86 -10.56
N SER A 199 -5.30 18.81 -10.52
CA SER A 199 -4.46 19.70 -9.70
C SER A 199 -3.50 20.58 -10.50
N THR A 200 -3.15 20.21 -11.73
CA THR A 200 -2.32 21.07 -12.58
C THR A 200 -3.14 22.25 -13.07
N ALA A 201 -2.69 23.47 -12.81
CA ALA A 201 -3.40 24.67 -13.22
C ALA A 201 -3.35 24.87 -14.75
N PRO A 202 -4.49 24.87 -15.47
CA PRO A 202 -4.55 25.14 -16.92
C PRO A 202 -4.67 26.64 -17.25
N LEU A 203 -4.21 27.49 -16.33
CA LEU A 203 -4.20 28.95 -16.45
C LEU A 203 -3.02 29.54 -15.69
N ILE A 204 -2.62 30.76 -16.03
CA ILE A 204 -1.53 31.45 -15.32
C ILE A 204 -2.09 32.24 -14.16
N ASN A 205 -1.96 31.68 -12.96
CA ASN A 205 -2.23 32.33 -11.69
C ASN A 205 -0.93 32.49 -10.88
N ASN A 206 -1.04 32.89 -9.61
CA ASN A 206 0.14 33.11 -8.75
C ASN A 206 0.85 31.80 -8.33
N SER A 207 0.24 30.62 -8.48
CA SER A 207 0.87 29.34 -8.17
C SER A 207 1.74 28.81 -9.32
N VAL A 208 1.49 29.27 -10.55
CA VAL A 208 2.26 28.97 -11.77
C VAL A 208 3.48 29.90 -11.88
N ASN A 209 4.40 29.80 -10.93
CA ASN A 209 5.50 30.76 -10.74
C ASN A 209 6.89 30.30 -11.23
N SER A 210 6.95 29.23 -12.03
CA SER A 210 8.18 28.74 -12.67
C SER A 210 7.96 28.45 -14.14
N VAL A 211 9.05 28.39 -14.93
CA VAL A 211 9.01 28.03 -16.36
C VAL A 211 8.38 26.65 -16.55
N GLU A 212 8.77 25.67 -15.72
CA GLU A 212 8.23 24.32 -15.74
C GLU A 212 6.71 24.31 -15.53
N LYS A 213 6.19 25.02 -14.52
CA LYS A 213 4.74 25.11 -14.31
C LYS A 213 4.02 25.82 -15.46
N GLN A 214 4.68 26.79 -16.12
CA GLN A 214 4.13 27.43 -17.32
C GLN A 214 4.06 26.48 -18.51
N VAL A 215 5.05 25.58 -18.68
CA VAL A 215 5.02 24.51 -19.68
C VAL A 215 3.83 23.57 -19.42
N LEU A 216 3.67 23.09 -18.18
CA LEU A 216 2.56 22.20 -17.81
C LEU A 216 1.19 22.88 -18.02
N ALA A 217 1.06 24.15 -17.63
CA ALA A 217 -0.15 24.93 -17.87
C ALA A 217 -0.46 25.08 -19.36
N ALA A 218 0.57 25.32 -20.19
CA ALA A 218 0.43 25.42 -21.65
C ALA A 218 0.03 24.09 -22.29
N GLN A 219 0.65 22.98 -21.88
CA GLN A 219 0.30 21.64 -22.36
C GLN A 219 -1.14 21.30 -21.99
N TYR A 220 -1.50 21.42 -20.71
CA TYR A 220 -2.85 21.09 -20.25
C TYR A 220 -3.91 21.95 -20.94
N ARG A 221 -3.66 23.26 -21.04
CA ARG A 221 -4.61 24.16 -21.69
C ARG A 221 -4.73 23.92 -23.20
N THR A 222 -3.64 23.51 -23.87
CA THR A 222 -3.71 23.09 -25.28
C THR A 222 -4.66 21.91 -25.45
N ALA A 223 -4.52 20.89 -24.59
CA ALA A 223 -5.34 19.70 -24.62
C ALA A 223 -6.83 20.01 -24.38
N ILE A 224 -7.13 20.84 -23.37
CA ILE A 224 -8.50 21.30 -23.07
C ILE A 224 -9.15 21.95 -24.29
N GLU A 225 -8.45 22.87 -24.96
CA GLU A 225 -9.00 23.58 -26.12
C GLU A 225 -9.05 22.71 -27.37
N ALA A 226 -8.12 21.77 -27.53
CA ALA A 226 -8.11 20.81 -28.64
C ALA A 226 -9.30 19.83 -28.54
N VAL A 227 -9.52 19.20 -27.39
CA VAL A 227 -10.71 18.35 -27.14
C VAL A 227 -12.01 19.11 -27.39
N SER A 228 -12.04 20.36 -26.93
CA SER A 228 -13.18 21.25 -27.15
C SER A 228 -13.44 21.55 -28.63
N ALA A 229 -12.38 21.76 -29.40
CA ALA A 229 -12.45 21.99 -30.84
C ALA A 229 -12.91 20.72 -31.58
N VAL A 230 -12.46 19.54 -31.14
CA VAL A 230 -12.92 18.25 -31.64
C VAL A 230 -14.42 18.06 -31.37
N ALA A 231 -14.88 18.25 -30.12
CA ALA A 231 -16.29 18.15 -29.76
C ALA A 231 -17.18 19.10 -30.59
N LYS A 232 -16.69 20.33 -30.85
CA LYS A 232 -17.38 21.28 -31.75
C LYS A 232 -17.40 20.80 -33.20
N SER A 233 -16.30 20.24 -33.68
CA SER A 233 -16.18 19.74 -35.06
C SER A 233 -17.07 18.52 -35.30
N LEU A 234 -17.22 17.64 -34.32
CA LEU A 234 -18.16 16.52 -34.33
C LEU A 234 -19.61 17.03 -34.44
N ALA A 235 -20.00 17.98 -33.58
CA ALA A 235 -21.34 18.59 -33.61
C ALA A 235 -21.63 19.29 -34.96
N ASP A 236 -20.63 19.99 -35.52
CA ASP A 236 -20.75 20.64 -36.82
C ASP A 236 -20.88 19.61 -37.95
N SER A 237 -20.10 18.51 -37.93
CA SER A 237 -20.22 17.44 -38.92
C SER A 237 -21.61 16.81 -38.87
N ALA A 238 -22.15 16.55 -37.67
CA ALA A 238 -23.48 15.99 -37.50
C ALA A 238 -24.56 16.92 -38.09
N THR A 239 -24.47 18.21 -37.80
CA THR A 239 -25.40 19.22 -38.32
C THR A 239 -25.27 19.42 -39.83
N GLN A 240 -24.07 19.35 -40.38
CA GLN A 240 -23.83 19.45 -41.82
C GLN A 240 -24.43 18.27 -42.59
N ASN A 241 -24.34 17.06 -42.03
CA ASN A 241 -24.93 15.86 -42.62
C ASN A 241 -26.45 15.81 -42.46
N ASN A 242 -26.94 16.24 -41.30
CA ASN A 242 -28.36 16.30 -40.98
C ASN A 242 -28.69 17.63 -40.30
N ALA A 243 -29.27 18.56 -41.07
CA ALA A 243 -29.64 19.88 -40.57
C ALA A 243 -30.71 19.88 -39.47
N ALA A 244 -31.38 18.75 -39.22
CA ALA A 244 -32.31 18.57 -38.10
C ALA A 244 -31.63 18.02 -36.83
N ASN A 245 -30.36 17.65 -36.90
CA ASN A 245 -29.58 17.23 -35.74
C ASN A 245 -29.42 18.41 -34.76
N THR A 246 -29.54 18.11 -33.46
CA THR A 246 -29.49 19.11 -32.37
C THR A 246 -28.46 18.75 -31.31
N VAL A 247 -27.64 17.71 -31.55
CA VAL A 247 -26.56 17.27 -30.66
C VAL A 247 -25.51 18.37 -30.62
N ASP A 248 -25.27 18.92 -29.44
CA ASP A 248 -24.33 20.01 -29.23
C ASP A 248 -22.95 19.50 -28.78
N SER A 249 -22.02 20.44 -28.55
CA SER A 249 -20.64 20.09 -28.17
C SER A 249 -20.55 19.43 -26.79
N GLU A 250 -21.49 19.67 -25.88
CA GLU A 250 -21.52 19.04 -24.57
C GLU A 250 -21.95 17.57 -24.70
N ALA A 251 -22.98 17.29 -25.51
CA ALA A 251 -23.37 15.93 -25.85
C ALA A 251 -22.29 15.16 -26.62
N MET A 252 -21.52 15.84 -27.49
CA MET A 252 -20.37 15.22 -28.16
C MET A 252 -19.22 14.92 -27.20
N LEU A 253 -18.98 15.76 -26.20
CA LEU A 253 -17.99 15.48 -25.15
C LEU A 253 -18.37 14.24 -24.33
N ALA A 254 -19.66 14.13 -23.97
CA ALA A 254 -20.20 12.94 -23.31
C ALA A 254 -20.04 11.68 -24.18
N ALA A 255 -20.33 11.79 -25.48
CA ALA A 255 -20.18 10.69 -26.43
C ALA A 255 -18.73 10.23 -26.60
N LEU A 256 -17.75 11.16 -26.56
CA LEU A 256 -16.32 10.78 -26.57
C LEU A 256 -15.91 9.98 -25.33
N ALA A 257 -16.51 10.28 -24.17
CA ALA A 257 -16.29 9.48 -22.97
C ALA A 257 -16.93 8.09 -23.11
N ASP A 258 -18.14 8.00 -23.69
CA ASP A 258 -18.84 6.73 -23.93
C ASP A 258 -18.11 5.85 -24.98
N ASP A 259 -17.43 6.47 -25.94
CA ASP A 259 -16.56 5.84 -26.95
C ASP A 259 -15.34 5.26 -26.26
N LEU A 260 -14.58 6.10 -25.54
CA LEU A 260 -13.37 5.71 -24.83
C LEU A 260 -13.59 4.63 -23.76
N ALA A 261 -14.83 4.47 -23.27
CA ALA A 261 -15.18 3.54 -22.21
C ALA A 261 -14.89 2.07 -22.52
N ASP A 262 -14.85 1.68 -23.79
CA ASP A 262 -14.45 0.32 -24.17
C ASP A 262 -12.97 0.18 -24.54
N GLY A 263 -12.16 1.22 -24.25
CA GLY A 263 -10.72 1.24 -24.45
C GLY A 263 -10.29 1.77 -25.82
N SER A 264 -11.22 2.28 -26.63
CA SER A 264 -10.88 2.84 -27.94
C SER A 264 -11.75 4.02 -28.35
N ILE A 265 -11.26 4.85 -29.27
CA ILE A 265 -12.03 5.85 -29.98
C ILE A 265 -12.27 5.33 -31.39
N ASP A 266 -13.43 4.72 -31.62
CA ASP A 266 -13.82 4.18 -32.92
C ASP A 266 -15.24 4.60 -33.36
N GLY A 267 -15.91 5.41 -32.55
CA GLY A 267 -17.28 5.88 -32.73
C GLY A 267 -18.34 4.89 -32.22
N LEU A 268 -17.93 3.82 -31.56
CA LEU A 268 -18.77 2.78 -30.99
C LEU A 268 -18.61 2.75 -29.47
N SER A 269 -19.61 2.18 -28.80
CA SER A 269 -19.51 1.84 -27.38
C SER A 269 -19.95 0.39 -27.24
N LYS A 270 -19.02 -0.47 -26.84
CA LYS A 270 -19.20 -1.93 -26.76
C LYS A 270 -19.69 -2.49 -28.11
N GLY A 271 -19.12 -1.99 -29.20
CA GLY A 271 -19.47 -2.37 -30.58
C GLY A 271 -20.78 -1.81 -31.13
N ASN A 272 -21.50 -0.95 -30.38
CA ASN A 272 -22.73 -0.31 -30.83
C ASN A 272 -22.48 1.16 -31.19
N VAL A 273 -23.07 1.63 -32.29
CA VAL A 273 -22.98 3.05 -32.68
C VAL A 273 -23.55 3.94 -31.58
N ILE A 274 -22.76 4.92 -31.15
CA ILE A 274 -23.19 5.92 -30.17
C ILE A 274 -24.20 6.86 -30.83
N ALA A 275 -25.36 7.07 -30.19
CA ALA A 275 -26.46 7.82 -30.78
C ALA A 275 -26.07 9.24 -31.20
N ALA A 276 -25.21 9.91 -30.42
CA ALA A 276 -24.68 11.23 -30.73
C ALA A 276 -23.86 11.26 -32.03
N PHE A 277 -23.16 10.16 -32.36
CA PHE A 277 -22.33 10.05 -33.56
C PHE A 277 -23.08 9.57 -34.80
N SER A 278 -24.38 9.26 -34.70
CA SER A 278 -25.17 8.68 -35.80
C SER A 278 -25.17 9.49 -37.10
N ASP A 279 -25.07 10.82 -37.02
CA ASP A 279 -24.98 11.72 -38.17
C ASP A 279 -23.55 12.23 -38.44
N VAL A 280 -22.53 11.77 -37.70
CA VAL A 280 -21.12 12.18 -37.90
C VAL A 280 -20.52 11.38 -39.06
N ASN A 281 -19.74 12.03 -39.93
CA ASN A 281 -19.15 11.37 -41.11
C ASN A 281 -18.12 10.29 -40.74
N ASN A 282 -17.14 10.67 -39.93
CA ASN A 282 -16.09 9.79 -39.45
C ASN A 282 -15.57 10.37 -38.12
N VAL A 283 -15.81 9.66 -37.02
CA VAL A 283 -15.41 10.09 -35.67
C VAL A 283 -13.89 10.07 -35.54
N VAL A 284 -13.25 8.98 -35.96
CA VAL A 284 -11.79 8.78 -35.86
C VAL A 284 -11.01 9.88 -36.60
N ASP A 285 -11.39 10.21 -37.83
CA ASP A 285 -10.72 11.26 -38.61
C ASP A 285 -10.83 12.64 -37.96
N LEU A 286 -11.94 12.92 -37.28
CA LEU A 286 -12.18 14.20 -36.60
C LEU A 286 -11.46 14.29 -35.25
N VAL A 287 -11.27 13.16 -34.56
CA VAL A 287 -10.54 13.11 -33.29
C VAL A 287 -9.02 13.14 -33.53
N THR A 288 -8.53 12.39 -34.52
CA THR A 288 -7.09 12.26 -34.85
C THR A 288 -6.57 13.38 -35.78
N VAL A 289 -7.32 14.46 -35.91
CA VAL A 289 -6.97 15.59 -36.77
C VAL A 289 -5.67 16.27 -36.30
N ASP A 290 -4.87 16.75 -37.26
CA ASP A 290 -3.66 17.53 -36.98
C ASP A 290 -4.00 18.75 -36.09
N PRO A 291 -3.46 18.83 -34.85
CA PRO A 291 -3.81 19.89 -33.92
C PRO A 291 -3.46 21.29 -34.44
N SER A 292 -2.50 21.43 -35.36
CA SER A 292 -2.17 22.72 -35.97
C SER A 292 -3.28 23.33 -36.83
N THR A 293 -4.32 22.53 -37.13
CA THR A 293 -5.53 22.94 -37.85
C THR A 293 -6.68 23.30 -36.92
N LEU A 294 -6.62 22.89 -35.65
CA LEU A 294 -7.67 23.15 -34.67
C LEU A 294 -7.67 24.62 -34.23
N VAL A 295 -8.87 25.19 -34.19
CA VAL A 295 -9.13 26.58 -33.77
C VAL A 295 -9.91 26.55 -32.47
N ILE A 296 -9.52 27.38 -31.52
CA ILE A 296 -10.21 27.54 -30.24
C ILE A 296 -11.65 27.99 -30.53
N PRO A 297 -12.67 27.20 -30.15
CA PRO A 297 -14.06 27.50 -30.48
C PRO A 297 -14.49 28.90 -30.06
N GLY A 298 -15.14 29.63 -30.97
CA GLY A 298 -15.54 31.04 -30.74
C GLY A 298 -14.46 32.06 -31.07
N THR A 299 -13.28 31.65 -31.55
CA THR A 299 -12.18 32.54 -31.94
C THR A 299 -11.63 32.20 -33.33
N ASN A 300 -10.60 32.91 -33.76
CA ASN A 300 -9.76 32.54 -34.92
C ASN A 300 -8.34 32.13 -34.50
N ILE A 301 -8.12 31.87 -33.21
CA ILE A 301 -6.82 31.53 -32.62
C ILE A 301 -6.64 30.02 -32.71
N LYS A 302 -5.47 29.57 -33.19
CA LYS A 302 -5.15 28.14 -33.24
C LYS A 302 -4.79 27.61 -31.86
N VAL A 303 -5.05 26.32 -31.60
CA VAL A 303 -4.63 25.70 -30.33
C VAL A 303 -3.10 25.72 -30.14
N THR A 304 -2.33 25.72 -31.22
CA THR A 304 -0.86 25.87 -31.18
C THR A 304 -0.39 27.27 -30.72
N GLU A 305 -1.29 28.25 -30.66
CA GLU A 305 -1.01 29.63 -30.23
C GLU A 305 -1.40 29.88 -28.77
N ILE A 306 -1.58 28.81 -27.97
CA ILE A 306 -2.13 28.89 -26.61
C ILE A 306 -1.34 29.81 -25.67
N ALA A 307 -0.01 29.94 -25.88
CA ALA A 307 0.82 30.83 -25.06
C ALA A 307 0.30 32.28 -25.09
N SER A 308 -0.17 32.75 -26.25
CA SER A 308 -0.75 34.09 -26.39
C SER A 308 -2.09 34.24 -25.66
N VAL A 309 -2.88 33.17 -25.62
CA VAL A 309 -4.17 33.10 -24.91
C VAL A 309 -3.92 33.16 -23.41
N LEU A 310 -3.00 32.35 -22.90
CA LEU A 310 -2.61 32.33 -21.48
C LEU A 310 -2.10 33.69 -20.99
N VAL A 311 -1.26 34.37 -21.78
CA VAL A 311 -0.78 35.72 -21.46
C VAL A 311 -1.93 36.73 -21.45
N SER A 312 -2.85 36.65 -22.41
CA SER A 312 -4.03 37.53 -22.48
C SER A 312 -4.96 37.33 -21.28
N GLU A 313 -5.23 36.08 -20.91
CA GLU A 313 -6.06 35.71 -19.77
C GLU A 313 -5.45 36.17 -18.45
N LYS A 314 -4.16 35.91 -18.25
CA LYS A 314 -3.39 36.38 -17.09
C LYS A 314 -3.58 37.88 -16.86
N ASN A 315 -3.47 38.66 -17.94
CA ASN A 315 -3.65 40.12 -17.87
C ASN A 315 -5.09 40.52 -17.51
N ARG A 316 -6.10 39.73 -17.92
CA ARG A 316 -7.50 39.96 -17.59
C ARG A 316 -7.85 39.53 -16.16
N THR A 317 -7.31 38.41 -15.69
CA THR A 317 -7.53 37.90 -14.33
C THR A 317 -6.74 38.66 -13.28
N GLY A 318 -5.70 39.40 -13.69
CA GLY A 318 -4.91 40.27 -12.82
C GLY A 318 -3.81 39.53 -12.04
N ALA A 319 -3.44 38.31 -12.46
CA ALA A 319 -2.37 37.56 -11.81
C ALA A 319 -1.01 38.28 -11.94
N GLY A 320 -0.18 38.20 -10.89
CA GLY A 320 1.09 38.92 -10.79
C GLY A 320 2.28 38.20 -11.43
N THR A 321 2.10 36.97 -11.85
CA THR A 321 3.12 36.07 -12.40
C THR A 321 3.85 36.64 -13.61
N ASP A 322 5.15 36.38 -13.73
CA ASP A 322 5.94 36.72 -14.92
C ASP A 322 5.69 35.70 -16.04
N THR A 323 5.37 36.16 -17.24
CA THR A 323 5.05 35.34 -18.41
C THR A 323 6.12 35.40 -19.51
N ALA A 324 7.31 35.94 -19.21
CA ALA A 324 8.43 36.04 -20.15
C ALA A 324 8.76 34.73 -20.87
N ALA A 325 8.63 33.59 -20.21
CA ALA A 325 8.90 32.27 -20.79
C ALA A 325 7.87 31.87 -21.86
N LEU A 326 6.58 32.18 -21.66
CA LEU A 326 5.53 31.96 -22.66
C LEU A 326 5.75 32.84 -23.89
N GLU A 327 6.14 34.10 -23.66
CA GLU A 327 6.31 35.10 -24.71
C GLU A 327 7.58 34.88 -25.55
N SER A 328 8.64 34.34 -24.93
CA SER A 328 9.89 33.97 -25.61
C SER A 328 9.80 32.63 -26.36
N GLY A 329 8.78 31.83 -26.07
CA GLY A 329 8.62 30.46 -26.59
C GLY A 329 9.41 29.39 -25.82
N GLU A 330 10.00 29.75 -24.67
CA GLU A 330 10.65 28.81 -23.75
C GLU A 330 9.62 27.88 -23.09
N ALA A 331 8.47 28.43 -22.67
CA ALA A 331 7.34 27.67 -22.16
C ALA A 331 6.29 27.46 -23.27
N LYS A 332 6.57 26.56 -24.22
CA LYS A 332 5.64 26.22 -25.32
C LYS A 332 5.04 24.83 -25.18
N SER A 333 3.87 24.65 -25.80
CA SER A 333 3.23 23.36 -26.02
C SER A 333 3.40 22.97 -27.49
N GLU A 334 3.71 21.70 -27.75
CA GLU A 334 3.78 21.12 -29.09
C GLU A 334 2.78 19.97 -29.19
N PRO A 335 1.50 20.27 -29.48
CA PRO A 335 0.47 19.25 -29.45
C PRO A 335 0.66 18.22 -30.56
N VAL A 336 0.40 16.96 -30.22
CA VAL A 336 0.32 15.82 -31.14
C VAL A 336 -1.15 15.43 -31.31
N ALA A 337 -1.51 14.81 -32.43
CA ALA A 337 -2.86 14.29 -32.64
C ALA A 337 -3.28 13.36 -31.48
N ALA A 338 -4.57 13.34 -31.18
CA ALA A 338 -5.12 12.39 -30.21
C ALA A 338 -4.83 10.94 -30.63
N ARG A 339 -4.67 10.05 -29.65
CA ARG A 339 -4.57 8.60 -29.88
C ARG A 339 -5.96 7.99 -29.83
N THR A 340 -6.20 6.98 -30.66
CA THR A 340 -7.46 6.22 -30.66
C THR A 340 -7.46 5.09 -29.63
N VAL A 341 -6.29 4.73 -29.10
CA VAL A 341 -6.14 3.72 -28.04
C VAL A 341 -5.25 4.34 -26.96
N PRO A 342 -5.67 4.28 -25.68
CA PRO A 342 -4.85 4.71 -24.55
C PRO A 342 -3.58 3.87 -24.37
N ASP A 343 -2.57 4.52 -23.79
CA ASP A 343 -1.29 3.99 -23.32
C ASP A 343 -0.89 4.93 -22.18
N SER A 344 -1.35 4.55 -21.00
CA SER A 344 -1.54 5.43 -19.85
C SER A 344 -0.24 5.84 -19.18
N ASP A 345 0.84 5.07 -19.38
CA ASP A 345 2.18 5.34 -18.85
C ASP A 345 3.23 5.67 -19.92
N ASP A 346 2.84 5.69 -21.20
CA ASP A 346 3.66 6.10 -22.35
C ASP A 346 4.91 5.21 -22.54
N ASP A 347 4.78 3.92 -22.25
CA ASP A 347 5.85 2.93 -22.44
C ASP A 347 5.89 2.32 -23.85
N GLY A 348 4.86 2.61 -24.66
CA GLY A 348 4.70 2.17 -26.04
C GLY A 348 3.85 0.91 -26.22
N VAL A 349 3.25 0.39 -25.15
CA VAL A 349 2.25 -0.69 -25.15
C VAL A 349 0.88 -0.06 -24.86
N ASP A 350 -0.12 -0.39 -25.68
CA ASP A 350 -1.47 0.12 -25.46
C ASP A 350 -2.10 -0.56 -24.22
N ASP A 351 -2.88 0.16 -23.41
CA ASP A 351 -3.48 -0.31 -22.13
C ASP A 351 -4.17 -1.69 -22.23
N SER A 352 -4.75 -2.01 -23.39
CA SER A 352 -5.45 -3.29 -23.62
C SER A 352 -4.54 -4.50 -23.75
N GLN A 353 -3.24 -4.28 -23.94
CA GLN A 353 -2.19 -5.28 -24.11
C GLN A 353 -1.11 -5.16 -23.04
N ASP A 354 -1.20 -4.13 -22.21
CA ASP A 354 -0.24 -3.82 -21.17
C ASP A 354 -0.58 -4.61 -19.89
N ASN A 355 0.37 -5.41 -19.40
CA ASN A 355 0.24 -6.15 -18.15
C ASN A 355 0.52 -5.29 -16.90
N CYS A 356 0.98 -4.04 -17.07
CA CYS A 356 1.07 -3.02 -16.04
C CYS A 356 0.65 -1.61 -16.54
N PRO A 357 -0.64 -1.36 -16.87
CA PRO A 357 -1.14 -0.11 -17.50
C PRO A 357 -0.90 1.21 -16.75
N ALA A 358 -0.27 1.16 -15.58
CA ALA A 358 0.04 2.33 -14.77
C ALA A 358 1.54 2.54 -14.54
N LEU A 359 2.39 1.57 -14.92
CA LEU A 359 3.81 1.52 -14.61
C LEU A 359 4.60 1.05 -15.83
N ALA A 360 5.27 2.01 -16.47
CA ALA A 360 5.96 1.77 -17.72
C ALA A 360 6.92 0.57 -17.68
N ASN A 361 6.60 -0.45 -18.47
CA ASN A 361 7.34 -1.70 -18.58
C ASN A 361 7.30 -2.24 -20.02
N SER A 362 7.83 -1.47 -20.96
CA SER A 362 7.86 -1.79 -22.41
C SER A 362 8.33 -3.20 -22.84
N GLN A 363 8.94 -3.97 -21.93
CA GLN A 363 9.36 -5.36 -22.14
C GLN A 363 8.29 -6.39 -21.76
N GLN A 364 7.26 -6.00 -21.00
CA GLN A 364 6.09 -6.79 -20.63
C GLN A 364 6.50 -8.14 -20.02
N ALA A 365 7.49 -8.10 -19.12
CA ALA A 365 7.90 -9.27 -18.36
C ALA A 365 6.79 -9.66 -17.37
N ASP A 366 6.60 -10.97 -17.20
CA ASP A 366 5.53 -11.65 -16.47
C ASP A 366 6.08 -13.05 -16.15
N LEU A 367 6.74 -13.18 -15.00
CA LEU A 367 7.55 -14.34 -14.63
C LEU A 367 6.70 -15.58 -14.32
N ASP A 368 5.62 -15.43 -13.55
CA ASP A 368 4.70 -16.51 -13.18
C ASP A 368 3.58 -16.75 -14.22
N GLY A 369 3.34 -15.81 -15.12
CA GLY A 369 2.34 -15.91 -16.18
C GLY A 369 0.91 -15.69 -15.70
N ASP A 370 0.70 -15.00 -14.56
CA ASP A 370 -0.64 -14.67 -14.04
C ASP A 370 -1.32 -13.53 -14.81
N GLY A 371 -0.55 -12.80 -15.62
CA GLY A 371 -1.01 -11.70 -16.46
C GLY A 371 -0.83 -10.30 -15.87
N LYS A 372 -0.31 -10.15 -14.65
CA LYS A 372 0.32 -8.92 -14.18
C LYS A 372 1.79 -8.93 -14.59
N GLY A 373 2.36 -7.76 -14.84
CA GLY A 373 3.79 -7.68 -15.14
C GLY A 373 4.62 -7.60 -13.87
N ASP A 374 5.88 -8.05 -13.95
CA ASP A 374 6.79 -8.12 -12.80
C ASP A 374 6.93 -6.79 -12.03
N ILE A 375 6.79 -5.64 -12.72
CA ILE A 375 6.92 -4.31 -12.07
C ILE A 375 5.71 -3.94 -11.20
N CYS A 376 4.55 -4.56 -11.44
CA CYS A 376 3.30 -4.28 -10.77
C CYS A 376 2.70 -5.52 -10.08
N ASP A 377 3.41 -6.65 -10.07
CA ASP A 377 3.03 -7.80 -9.26
C ASP A 377 3.62 -7.72 -7.86
N GLU A 378 2.83 -8.15 -6.88
CA GLU A 378 3.23 -8.21 -5.48
C GLU A 378 3.93 -9.53 -5.13
N ASP A 379 3.80 -10.54 -5.99
CA ASP A 379 4.33 -11.90 -5.91
C ASP A 379 4.72 -12.31 -7.34
N ILE A 380 5.95 -11.99 -7.77
CA ILE A 380 6.33 -12.07 -9.20
C ILE A 380 6.57 -13.51 -9.67
N ASP A 381 6.86 -14.45 -8.78
CA ASP A 381 7.09 -15.86 -9.13
C ASP A 381 5.91 -16.78 -8.77
N GLY A 382 4.92 -16.27 -8.02
CA GLY A 382 3.65 -16.93 -7.74
C GLY A 382 3.74 -18.02 -6.68
N ASP A 383 4.78 -18.01 -5.82
CA ASP A 383 4.97 -19.00 -4.76
C ASP A 383 4.03 -18.80 -3.55
N GLY A 384 3.39 -17.63 -3.46
CA GLY A 384 2.47 -17.24 -2.40
C GLY A 384 3.09 -16.37 -1.30
N VAL A 385 4.33 -15.95 -1.44
CA VAL A 385 5.05 -15.02 -0.57
C VAL A 385 5.30 -13.72 -1.32
N ASN A 386 4.78 -12.60 -0.81
CA ASN A 386 5.00 -11.32 -1.46
C ASN A 386 6.51 -10.99 -1.57
N ASN A 387 6.93 -10.36 -2.67
CA ASN A 387 8.32 -9.99 -2.97
C ASN A 387 9.08 -9.32 -1.81
N ASP A 388 8.40 -8.49 -1.01
CA ASP A 388 8.99 -7.77 0.12
C ASP A 388 9.30 -8.66 1.33
N ALA A 389 8.68 -9.84 1.39
CA ALA A 389 8.83 -10.86 2.43
C ALA A 389 9.55 -12.12 1.93
N ASP A 390 9.88 -12.16 0.64
CA ASP A 390 10.51 -13.27 -0.03
C ASP A 390 12.03 -13.04 -0.14
N ALA A 391 12.82 -14.02 0.29
CA ALA A 391 14.27 -13.99 0.17
C ALA A 391 14.75 -14.19 -1.30
N PHE A 392 13.95 -14.87 -2.12
CA PHE A 392 14.22 -15.17 -3.52
C PHE A 392 13.01 -14.89 -4.41
N PRO A 393 12.59 -13.62 -4.56
CA PRO A 393 11.34 -13.27 -5.26
C PRO A 393 11.20 -13.73 -6.71
N GLU A 394 12.26 -14.23 -7.35
CA GLU A 394 12.25 -14.64 -8.76
C GLU A 394 12.28 -16.19 -8.92
N GLU A 395 12.12 -16.95 -7.85
CA GLU A 395 12.30 -18.41 -7.81
C GLU A 395 11.15 -19.12 -7.08
N GLU A 396 10.09 -19.51 -7.82
CA GLU A 396 8.83 -20.13 -7.32
C GLU A 396 8.97 -21.27 -6.27
N ASN A 397 10.14 -21.89 -6.17
CA ASN A 397 10.37 -23.02 -5.25
C ASN A 397 11.26 -22.63 -4.08
N GLU A 398 11.48 -21.35 -3.82
CA GLU A 398 12.34 -20.90 -2.75
C GLU A 398 11.91 -19.53 -2.24
N SER A 399 11.64 -19.43 -0.94
CA SER A 399 11.29 -18.14 -0.32
C SER A 399 11.89 -17.92 1.05
N VAL A 400 12.64 -18.89 1.59
CA VAL A 400 13.22 -18.82 2.93
C VAL A 400 14.72 -19.00 2.84
N ASP A 401 15.46 -18.10 3.48
CA ASP A 401 16.90 -18.15 3.67
C ASP A 401 17.15 -17.96 5.17
N THR A 402 17.26 -19.07 5.91
CA THR A 402 17.23 -19.02 7.38
C THR A 402 18.52 -18.44 7.96
N ASP A 403 19.67 -18.76 7.37
CA ASP A 403 20.98 -18.26 7.80
C ASP A 403 21.50 -17.04 7.01
N LEU A 404 20.80 -16.66 5.93
CA LEU A 404 21.09 -15.54 5.06
C LEU A 404 22.42 -15.69 4.28
N ASP A 405 22.79 -16.92 3.92
CA ASP A 405 23.99 -17.20 3.12
C ASP A 405 23.78 -16.98 1.60
N GLY A 406 22.52 -16.85 1.17
CA GLY A 406 22.10 -16.66 -0.21
C GLY A 406 21.76 -17.96 -0.96
N THR A 407 21.76 -19.10 -0.26
CA THR A 407 21.18 -20.37 -0.67
C THR A 407 19.89 -20.54 0.10
N GLY A 408 18.77 -20.74 -0.59
CA GLY A 408 17.52 -20.92 0.13
C GLY A 408 17.35 -22.34 0.66
N ASN A 409 16.50 -22.49 1.66
CA ASN A 409 16.36 -23.69 2.47
C ASN A 409 16.03 -24.97 1.67
N ASN A 410 15.37 -24.88 0.51
CA ASN A 410 15.09 -26.07 -0.31
C ASN A 410 16.33 -26.57 -1.07
N ALA A 411 17.36 -25.73 -1.22
CA ALA A 411 18.62 -26.03 -1.89
C ALA A 411 19.82 -26.10 -0.93
N ASP A 412 19.70 -25.51 0.25
CA ASP A 412 20.67 -25.60 1.33
C ASP A 412 20.66 -27.00 1.95
N SER A 413 21.74 -27.35 2.63
CA SER A 413 21.91 -28.59 3.37
C SER A 413 22.25 -28.36 4.84
N ASP A 414 22.31 -27.10 5.27
CA ASP A 414 22.66 -26.59 6.60
C ASP A 414 21.89 -25.27 6.80
N ASP A 415 20.55 -25.36 6.85
CA ASP A 415 19.59 -24.26 6.74
C ASP A 415 19.85 -23.12 7.75
N ASP A 416 20.38 -23.42 8.93
CA ASP A 416 20.66 -22.42 9.97
C ASP A 416 22.16 -22.06 10.12
N GLY A 417 23.02 -22.73 9.35
CA GLY A 417 24.45 -22.44 9.26
C GLY A 417 25.22 -22.73 10.55
N ASP A 418 24.73 -23.63 11.41
CA ASP A 418 25.40 -24.03 12.65
C ASP A 418 26.56 -25.02 12.43
N GLY A 419 26.61 -25.63 11.24
CA GLY A 419 27.62 -26.58 10.79
C GLY A 419 27.21 -28.05 10.88
N VAL A 420 25.97 -28.34 11.27
CA VAL A 420 25.33 -29.66 11.23
C VAL A 420 24.35 -29.68 10.06
N ALA A 421 24.48 -30.69 9.18
CA ALA A 421 23.59 -30.76 8.02
C ALA A 421 22.14 -31.09 8.43
N ASP A 422 21.14 -30.59 7.72
CA ASP A 422 19.70 -30.74 8.07
C ASP A 422 19.28 -32.20 8.26
N ASP A 423 19.90 -33.14 7.54
CA ASP A 423 19.62 -34.57 7.63
C ASP A 423 20.15 -35.24 8.91
N GLN A 424 20.98 -34.52 9.65
CA GLN A 424 21.62 -34.90 10.91
C GLN A 424 21.24 -33.95 12.06
N ASP A 425 20.45 -32.92 11.78
CA ASP A 425 20.03 -31.91 12.74
C ASP A 425 18.60 -32.16 13.23
N ALA A 426 18.40 -32.23 14.55
CA ALA A 426 17.08 -32.36 15.14
C ALA A 426 16.24 -31.06 15.04
N PHE A 427 16.90 -29.91 14.92
CA PHE A 427 16.32 -28.57 14.76
C PHE A 427 16.98 -27.79 13.61
N PRO A 428 16.80 -28.20 12.34
CA PRO A 428 17.52 -27.62 11.18
C PRO A 428 17.38 -26.10 10.95
N LEU A 429 16.50 -25.42 11.68
CA LEU A 429 16.24 -23.98 11.53
C LEU A 429 16.67 -23.16 12.75
N ASN A 430 17.35 -23.78 13.71
CA ASN A 430 17.71 -23.17 14.98
C ASN A 430 19.20 -23.35 15.26
N PRO A 431 20.03 -22.32 14.99
CA PRO A 431 21.49 -22.47 15.02
C PRO A 431 22.09 -22.58 16.43
N ALA A 432 21.23 -22.73 17.44
CA ALA A 432 21.59 -22.95 18.83
C ALA A 432 21.27 -24.38 19.31
N GLU A 433 20.63 -25.22 18.51
CA GLU A 433 20.22 -26.58 18.90
C GLU A 433 20.40 -27.52 17.72
N SER A 434 21.08 -28.65 17.92
CA SER A 434 21.24 -29.68 16.88
C SER A 434 20.96 -31.11 17.37
N LEU A 435 20.77 -31.29 18.68
CA LEU A 435 20.52 -32.57 19.33
C LEU A 435 19.22 -32.53 20.13
N ASP A 436 18.48 -33.63 20.08
CA ASP A 436 17.26 -33.94 20.85
C ASP A 436 17.38 -35.40 21.32
N SER A 437 18.07 -35.59 22.45
CA SER A 437 18.51 -36.92 22.92
C SER A 437 17.34 -37.84 23.28
N ASP A 438 16.25 -37.31 23.84
CA ASP A 438 15.05 -38.05 24.24
C ASP A 438 13.90 -37.97 23.20
N SER A 439 14.03 -37.10 22.20
CA SER A 439 13.04 -36.85 21.14
C SER A 439 11.72 -36.25 21.64
N ASP A 440 11.74 -35.43 22.68
CA ASP A 440 10.54 -34.74 23.19
C ASP A 440 10.22 -33.43 22.44
N GLY A 441 11.16 -32.95 21.61
CA GLY A 441 11.06 -31.73 20.82
C GLY A 441 11.66 -30.49 21.47
N ILE A 442 12.36 -30.62 22.59
CA ILE A 442 13.21 -29.58 23.19
C ILE A 442 14.68 -29.97 22.92
N GLY A 443 15.48 -29.02 22.44
CA GLY A 443 16.89 -29.30 22.14
C GLY A 443 17.75 -29.32 23.39
N ASN A 444 18.82 -30.12 23.38
CA ASN A 444 19.65 -30.36 24.56
C ASN A 444 20.25 -29.09 25.20
N ASN A 445 20.47 -27.99 24.46
CA ASN A 445 20.97 -26.76 25.10
C ASN A 445 19.88 -26.01 25.88
N ALA A 446 18.60 -26.34 25.66
CA ALA A 446 17.43 -25.76 26.30
C ALA A 446 16.68 -26.74 27.22
N ASP A 447 16.88 -28.04 27.05
CA ASP A 447 16.33 -29.10 27.90
C ASP A 447 17.10 -29.20 29.23
N PRO A 448 16.42 -29.26 30.39
CA PRO A 448 17.07 -29.56 31.67
C PRO A 448 17.20 -31.07 31.99
N ASP A 449 16.66 -31.97 31.18
CA ASP A 449 16.64 -33.43 31.38
C ASP A 449 16.74 -34.14 30.02
N ASP A 450 17.96 -34.12 29.46
CA ASP A 450 18.29 -34.49 28.06
C ASP A 450 17.88 -35.92 27.66
N ASP A 451 17.72 -36.84 28.60
CA ASP A 451 17.33 -38.23 28.34
C ASP A 451 15.99 -38.66 28.98
N ASN A 452 15.38 -37.75 29.76
CA ASN A 452 14.05 -37.86 30.35
C ASN A 452 13.87 -39.10 31.24
N ASP A 453 14.93 -39.47 31.95
CA ASP A 453 14.90 -40.50 32.99
C ASP A 453 14.26 -39.99 34.30
N GLY A 454 14.11 -38.67 34.43
CA GLY A 454 13.52 -37.95 35.55
C GLY A 454 14.53 -37.32 36.52
N VAL A 455 15.83 -37.34 36.19
CA VAL A 455 16.92 -36.65 36.87
C VAL A 455 17.43 -35.52 35.97
N ILE A 456 17.53 -34.30 36.52
CA ILE A 456 18.00 -33.15 35.72
C ILE A 456 19.50 -33.30 35.39
N ASP A 457 19.96 -32.80 34.25
CA ASP A 457 21.35 -32.96 33.78
C ASP A 457 22.41 -32.50 34.80
N GLU A 458 22.09 -31.46 35.59
CA GLU A 458 22.97 -30.93 36.63
C GLU A 458 23.17 -31.91 37.81
N GLU A 459 22.24 -32.84 37.98
CA GLU A 459 22.21 -33.88 39.02
C GLU A 459 22.45 -35.28 38.45
N ASP A 460 22.61 -35.42 37.13
CA ASP A 460 22.79 -36.68 36.42
C ASP A 460 24.27 -36.95 36.06
N ALA A 461 24.77 -38.15 36.39
CA ALA A 461 26.13 -38.57 36.02
C ALA A 461 26.26 -38.95 34.53
N PHE A 462 25.16 -39.36 33.89
CA PHE A 462 25.07 -39.72 32.48
C PHE A 462 23.84 -39.04 31.81
N PRO A 463 23.85 -37.70 31.61
CA PRO A 463 22.68 -36.94 31.13
C PRO A 463 22.09 -37.34 29.76
N LEU A 464 22.70 -38.29 29.04
CA LEU A 464 22.25 -38.73 27.71
C LEU A 464 21.91 -40.23 27.68
N ASP A 465 21.89 -40.90 28.83
CA ASP A 465 21.62 -42.33 28.96
C ASP A 465 20.52 -42.58 29.97
N ALA A 466 19.28 -42.64 29.46
CA ALA A 466 18.08 -42.83 30.27
C ALA A 466 18.01 -44.13 31.11
N THR A 467 19.06 -44.96 31.08
CA THR A 467 19.16 -46.19 31.87
C THR A 467 20.08 -46.06 33.08
N GLU A 468 20.86 -44.99 33.20
CA GLU A 468 21.87 -44.80 34.24
C GLU A 468 21.93 -43.33 34.66
N SER A 469 21.73 -43.01 35.94
CA SER A 469 21.85 -41.62 36.46
C SER A 469 22.82 -41.46 37.64
N VAL A 470 23.42 -42.57 38.09
CA VAL A 470 24.29 -42.60 39.28
C VAL A 470 25.62 -43.29 38.95
N ASP A 471 26.73 -42.64 39.33
CA ASP A 471 28.11 -43.16 39.29
C ASP A 471 28.73 -42.98 40.68
N THR A 472 28.61 -44.01 41.52
CA THR A 472 28.96 -43.90 42.95
C THR A 472 30.46 -43.68 43.17
N ASP A 473 31.33 -44.27 42.35
CA ASP A 473 32.80 -44.16 42.49
C ASP A 473 33.46 -43.20 41.49
N ASN A 474 32.68 -42.66 40.54
CA ASN A 474 33.11 -41.74 39.49
C ASN A 474 34.14 -42.35 38.51
N ASP A 475 34.05 -43.65 38.24
CA ASP A 475 34.92 -44.33 37.27
C ASP A 475 34.45 -44.20 35.81
N GLY A 476 33.24 -43.66 35.60
CA GLY A 476 32.60 -43.48 34.30
C GLY A 476 31.70 -44.64 33.88
N THR A 477 31.41 -45.58 34.77
CA THR A 477 30.44 -46.68 34.59
C THR A 477 29.25 -46.47 35.50
N GLY A 478 28.03 -46.43 34.95
CA GLY A 478 26.83 -46.27 35.79
C GLY A 478 26.58 -47.46 36.71
N ASP A 479 26.04 -47.19 37.91
CA ASP A 479 25.81 -48.16 38.97
C ASP A 479 24.94 -49.37 38.53
N GLY A 480 24.07 -49.21 37.52
CA GLY A 480 23.26 -50.28 36.95
C GLY A 480 24.07 -51.29 36.13
N ALA A 481 25.18 -50.87 35.54
CA ALA A 481 26.12 -51.69 34.76
C ALA A 481 27.40 -52.04 35.52
N ASP A 482 27.72 -51.32 36.59
CA ASP A 482 28.94 -51.53 37.37
C ASP A 482 28.87 -52.79 38.26
N THR A 483 29.99 -53.51 38.32
CA THR A 483 30.19 -54.70 39.16
C THR A 483 30.83 -54.39 40.52
N ASP A 484 31.32 -53.18 40.75
CA ASP A 484 32.03 -52.72 41.96
C ASP A 484 31.75 -51.23 42.20
N ARG A 485 30.50 -50.90 42.58
CA ARG A 485 29.93 -49.54 42.50
C ARG A 485 30.65 -48.48 43.30
N ASP A 486 31.33 -48.87 44.37
CA ASP A 486 32.04 -47.92 45.22
C ASP A 486 33.57 -47.97 45.04
N GLY A 487 34.04 -48.82 44.13
CA GLY A 487 35.44 -48.90 43.72
C GLY A 487 36.40 -49.35 44.82
N ASP A 488 35.91 -50.01 45.87
CA ASP A 488 36.74 -50.49 46.98
C ASP A 488 37.49 -51.81 46.66
N GLY A 489 37.18 -52.43 45.51
CA GLY A 489 37.79 -53.67 45.04
C GLY A 489 37.05 -54.93 45.48
N VAL A 490 35.87 -54.80 46.08
CA VAL A 490 34.96 -55.89 46.47
C VAL A 490 33.71 -55.83 45.61
N ALA A 491 33.55 -56.81 44.70
CA ALA A 491 32.40 -56.84 43.81
C ALA A 491 31.06 -56.80 44.56
N ASN A 492 30.07 -56.07 44.03
CA ASN A 492 28.74 -55.81 44.62
C ASN A 492 28.05 -57.04 45.22
N GLU A 493 28.22 -58.22 44.61
CA GLU A 493 27.61 -59.47 45.05
C GLU A 493 28.26 -60.10 46.31
N LEU A 494 29.45 -59.62 46.67
CA LEU A 494 30.25 -60.03 47.83
C LEU A 494 30.41 -58.92 48.87
N ASP A 495 29.90 -57.72 48.57
CA ASP A 495 30.09 -56.52 49.36
C ASP A 495 28.95 -56.32 50.38
N ASN A 496 29.29 -56.10 51.65
CA ASN A 496 28.33 -55.80 52.71
C ASN A 496 27.99 -54.31 52.84
N CYS A 497 28.64 -53.43 52.08
CA CYS A 497 28.27 -52.03 51.86
C CYS A 497 28.41 -51.60 50.39
N PRO A 498 27.55 -52.09 49.47
CA PRO A 498 27.69 -51.93 48.00
C PRO A 498 27.70 -50.51 47.40
N LEU A 499 27.70 -49.46 48.22
CA LEU A 499 27.68 -48.06 47.81
C LEU A 499 28.58 -47.20 48.75
N THR A 500 29.40 -47.82 49.60
CA THR A 500 30.17 -47.11 50.63
C THR A 500 31.50 -47.81 50.85
N PRO A 501 32.61 -47.24 50.36
CA PRO A 501 33.88 -47.95 50.27
C PRO A 501 34.34 -48.51 51.61
N ASN A 502 34.52 -49.83 51.69
CA ASN A 502 34.95 -50.53 52.89
C ASN A 502 35.72 -51.82 52.57
N GLU A 503 36.93 -51.67 52.02
CA GLU A 503 37.79 -52.80 51.59
C GLU A 503 38.00 -53.89 52.66
N ASP A 504 37.79 -53.59 53.95
CA ASP A 504 37.95 -54.51 55.07
C ASP A 504 36.71 -55.35 55.41
N GLN A 505 35.54 -55.00 54.85
CA GLN A 505 34.27 -55.72 54.95
C GLN A 505 33.89 -56.05 56.41
N LEU A 506 34.22 -55.15 57.35
CA LEU A 506 33.94 -55.35 58.77
C LEU A 506 32.42 -55.31 59.04
N ASP A 507 31.91 -56.31 59.75
CA ASP A 507 30.52 -56.46 60.20
C ASP A 507 30.55 -56.96 61.66
N SER A 508 30.41 -56.02 62.59
CA SER A 508 30.70 -56.23 64.02
C SER A 508 29.58 -56.94 64.78
N ASP A 509 28.33 -56.86 64.35
CA ASP A 509 27.17 -57.49 64.98
C ASP A 509 26.54 -58.64 64.16
N ASN A 510 27.10 -58.91 62.97
CA ASN A 510 26.86 -60.05 62.10
C ASN A 510 25.46 -60.09 61.48
N ASP A 511 24.93 -58.94 61.09
CA ASP A 511 23.62 -58.84 60.44
C ASP A 511 23.69 -58.77 58.88
N ASN A 512 24.90 -58.79 58.32
CA ASN A 512 25.25 -58.66 56.90
C ASN A 512 25.10 -57.25 56.31
N ILE A 513 25.02 -56.22 57.14
CA ILE A 513 25.24 -54.82 56.76
C ILE A 513 26.60 -54.42 57.34
N GLY A 514 27.51 -53.91 56.51
CA GLY A 514 28.85 -53.57 56.99
C GLY A 514 28.87 -52.36 57.93
N ASP A 515 29.85 -52.31 58.83
CA ASP A 515 30.04 -51.24 59.81
C ASP A 515 30.12 -49.84 59.15
N ALA A 516 30.52 -49.76 57.88
CA ALA A 516 30.65 -48.52 57.12
C ALA A 516 29.31 -47.92 56.68
N CYS A 517 28.28 -48.75 56.51
CA CYS A 517 26.94 -48.36 56.04
C CYS A 517 25.81 -48.70 57.03
N ASP A 518 26.15 -49.17 58.24
CA ASP A 518 25.20 -49.50 59.31
C ASP A 518 25.08 -48.40 60.38
N ASP A 519 23.96 -47.67 60.34
CA ASP A 519 23.55 -46.68 61.34
C ASP A 519 23.20 -47.28 62.72
N SER A 520 23.07 -48.61 62.82
CA SER A 520 22.59 -49.34 64.00
C SER A 520 23.62 -50.27 64.65
N SER A 521 24.89 -50.18 64.22
CA SER A 521 26.05 -50.99 64.62
C SER A 521 26.40 -51.06 66.12
N ASP A 522 25.56 -50.47 67.00
CA ASP A 522 25.63 -50.58 68.46
C ASP A 522 24.37 -51.22 69.09
N SER A 523 23.42 -51.75 68.30
CA SER A 523 22.20 -52.36 68.84
C SER A 523 22.41 -53.82 69.22
N THR A 524 23.33 -54.05 70.17
CA THR A 524 23.50 -55.33 70.85
C THR A 524 22.13 -55.87 71.32
N ILE A 525 21.63 -56.87 70.61
CA ILE A 525 20.45 -57.66 70.98
C ILE A 525 20.65 -58.16 72.42
N ALA A 526 19.94 -57.54 73.35
CA ALA A 526 19.86 -58.00 74.73
C ALA A 526 19.12 -59.34 74.74
N VAL A 527 19.87 -60.43 74.75
CA VAL A 527 19.38 -61.79 74.97
C VAL A 527 18.69 -61.85 76.34
N TRP A 528 17.36 -61.72 76.36
CA TRP A 528 16.52 -62.03 77.53
C TRP A 528 16.31 -63.55 77.65
N ASP A 529 17.36 -64.28 78.02
CA ASP A 529 17.21 -65.69 78.43
C ASP A 529 17.10 -65.76 79.96
N GLY A 530 15.87 -65.97 80.45
CA GLY A 530 15.63 -66.10 81.88
C GLY A 530 14.20 -66.41 82.35
N PHE A 531 13.23 -66.64 81.46
CA PHE A 531 11.89 -67.10 81.88
C PHE A 531 11.73 -68.61 81.63
N ASN A 532 12.16 -69.40 82.62
CA ASN A 532 11.98 -70.85 82.66
C ASN A 532 10.54 -71.19 83.11
N TRP A 533 9.74 -71.74 82.19
CA TRP A 533 8.34 -72.15 82.41
C TRP A 533 8.16 -73.40 83.30
N ASP A 534 9.24 -74.06 83.74
CA ASP A 534 9.18 -75.36 84.44
C ASP A 534 9.30 -75.31 85.98
N GLN A 535 9.19 -74.15 86.62
CA GLN A 535 9.11 -74.05 88.09
C GLN A 535 7.98 -73.14 88.58
N ALA A 536 6.75 -73.51 88.22
CA ALA A 536 5.56 -73.04 88.90
C ALA A 536 5.37 -73.82 90.23
N ASP A 537 5.82 -73.25 91.35
CA ASP A 537 5.30 -73.61 92.67
C ASP A 537 4.18 -72.63 93.04
N TRP A 538 2.95 -73.14 93.07
CA TRP A 538 1.76 -72.44 93.54
C TRP A 538 1.66 -72.53 95.06
N GLN A 539 1.83 -71.40 95.77
CA GLN A 539 1.11 -71.08 97.01
C GLN A 539 0.76 -69.60 97.07
#